data_AF-A0A833DAD4-F1
#
_entry.id   AF-A0A833DAD4-F1
#
_cell.length_a   1.000
_cell.length_b   1.000
_cell.length_c   1.000
_cell.angle_alpha   90.00
_cell.angle_beta   90.00
_cell.angle_gamma   90.00
#
_symmetry.space_group_name_H-M   'P 1'
#
loop_
_entity.id
_entity.type
_entity.pdbx_description
1 polymer ?
#
loop_
_entity_poly.entity_id
_entity_poly.type
_entity_poly.pdbx_seq_one_letter_code
_entity_poly.pdbx_strand_id
1 'polypeptide(L)'
;PGIDGVVIVTTPQEVALLDSRKSINFAKTLSVPVLGVVENMSGYTIRGTAEPNSQVSVMGPNGTPIEANTGEDGSWSLTLDIFKSGGGALAAAELQVPFLGALPFDPGVVRGGDDGVHRIVAEPDGDTAVAFDAIVDNVLSTLEDGTGPLVRIT
;
A
#
# COMPACT_ATOMS: atom_id res chain seq x y z
N PRO A 1 2.34 25.09 15.80
CA PRO A 1 1.45 24.15 15.07
C PRO A 1 1.41 22.81 15.82
N GLY A 2 0.22 22.28 16.14
CA GLY A 2 0.10 20.92 16.72
C GLY A 2 0.28 19.87 15.62
N ILE A 3 0.65 18.65 16.01
CA ILE A 3 0.66 17.48 15.12
C ILE A 3 -0.40 16.51 15.61
N ASP A 4 -1.32 16.12 14.73
CA ASP A 4 -2.41 15.18 15.03
C ASP A 4 -1.91 13.73 15.10
N GLY A 5 -0.85 13.42 14.34
CA GLY A 5 -0.14 12.14 14.42
C GLY A 5 0.85 11.94 13.28
N VAL A 6 1.36 10.72 13.17
CA VAL A 6 2.26 10.28 12.09
C VAL A 6 1.70 9.07 11.36
N VAL A 7 1.84 9.09 10.03
CA VAL A 7 1.64 7.91 9.18
C VAL A 7 3.02 7.36 8.82
N ILE A 8 3.20 6.06 9.00
CA ILE A 8 4.46 5.38 8.69
C ILE A 8 4.31 4.67 7.36
N VAL A 9 5.14 5.01 6.37
CA VAL A 9 5.16 4.32 5.07
C VAL A 9 6.32 3.34 5.05
N THR A 10 6.06 2.10 4.67
CA THR A 10 7.08 1.05 4.55
C THR A 10 6.94 0.31 3.24
N THR A 11 7.91 -0.53 2.89
CA THR A 11 7.78 -1.56 1.87
C THR A 11 7.82 -2.95 2.52
N PRO A 12 7.39 -4.02 1.82
CA PRO A 12 7.17 -5.34 2.43
C PRO A 12 8.45 -6.06 2.88
N GLN A 13 9.64 -5.56 2.52
CA GLN A 13 10.90 -6.25 2.79
C GLN A 13 11.39 -6.00 4.21
N GLU A 14 12.00 -7.03 4.81
CA GLU A 14 12.50 -7.03 6.19
C GLU A 14 13.35 -5.80 6.53
N VAL A 15 14.22 -5.36 5.62
CA VAL A 15 15.10 -4.20 5.86
C VAL A 15 14.31 -2.91 6.05
N ALA A 16 13.28 -2.68 5.23
CA ALA A 16 12.40 -1.51 5.38
C ALA A 16 11.55 -1.61 6.66
N LEU A 17 11.09 -2.83 7.01
CA LEU A 17 10.32 -3.06 8.22
C LEU A 17 11.14 -2.76 9.49
N LEU A 18 12.44 -3.06 9.51
CA LEU A 18 13.31 -2.74 10.65
C LEU A 18 13.37 -1.23 10.94
N ASP A 19 13.39 -0.40 9.91
CA ASP A 19 13.42 1.06 10.06
C ASP A 19 12.03 1.63 10.39
N SER A 20 10.96 1.05 9.84
CA SER A 20 9.58 1.37 10.24
C SER A 20 9.32 1.07 11.71
N ARG A 21 9.83 -0.04 12.23
CA ARG A 21 9.74 -0.40 13.67
C ARG A 21 10.45 0.63 14.55
N LYS A 22 11.65 1.07 14.17
CA LYS A 22 12.37 2.13 14.90
C LYS A 22 11.59 3.44 14.89
N SER A 23 11.02 3.81 13.74
CA SER A 23 10.23 5.03 13.57
C SER A 23 8.98 5.04 14.44
N ILE A 24 8.27 3.92 14.52
CA ILE A 24 7.10 3.75 15.40
C ILE A 24 7.51 3.90 16.88
N ASN A 25 8.61 3.25 17.30
CA ASN A 25 9.09 3.37 18.67
C ASN A 25 9.55 4.79 19.01
N PHE A 26 10.16 5.49 18.05
CA PHE A 26 10.55 6.89 18.21
C PHE A 26 9.31 7.79 18.37
N ALA A 27 8.28 7.62 17.55
CA ALA A 27 7.02 8.35 17.68
C ALA A 27 6.37 8.12 19.05
N LYS A 28 6.32 6.87 19.52
CA LYS A 28 5.85 6.52 20.87
C LYS A 28 6.67 7.21 21.96
N THR A 29 7.99 7.28 21.81
CA THR A 29 8.89 7.96 22.77
C THR A 29 8.63 9.46 22.83
N LEU A 30 8.35 10.09 21.69
CA LEU A 30 7.97 11.51 21.60
C LEU A 30 6.50 11.77 21.99
N SER A 31 5.75 10.74 22.41
CA SER A 31 4.31 10.81 22.68
C SER A 31 3.49 11.31 21.48
N VAL A 32 4.00 11.10 20.25
CA VAL A 32 3.30 11.44 19.01
C VAL A 32 2.41 10.26 18.60
N PRO A 33 1.09 10.46 18.39
CA PRO A 33 0.20 9.39 17.96
C PRO A 33 0.64 8.79 16.62
N VAL A 34 0.70 7.47 16.54
CA VAL A 34 0.90 6.76 15.27
C VAL A 34 -0.47 6.43 14.70
N LEU A 35 -0.86 7.14 13.63
CA LEU A 35 -2.15 6.94 12.97
C LEU A 35 -2.20 5.58 12.26
N GLY A 36 -1.06 5.10 11.77
CA GLY A 36 -0.94 3.74 11.29
C GLY A 36 0.18 3.57 10.28
N VAL A 37 0.22 2.36 9.71
CA VAL A 37 1.22 1.94 8.73
C VAL A 37 0.56 1.77 7.36
N VAL A 38 1.20 2.33 6.34
CA VAL A 38 0.89 2.09 4.92
C VAL A 38 2.01 1.24 4.34
N GLU A 39 1.66 0.13 3.71
CA GLU A 39 2.60 -0.67 2.91
C GLU A 39 2.58 -0.16 1.46
N ASN A 40 3.71 0.31 0.94
CA ASN A 40 3.85 0.72 -0.45
C ASN A 40 4.49 -0.40 -1.29
N MET A 41 4.32 -0.32 -2.61
CA MET A 41 4.88 -1.25 -3.59
C MET A 41 4.43 -2.71 -3.38
N SER A 42 3.17 -2.91 -2.98
CA SER A 42 2.60 -4.23 -2.72
C SER A 42 2.08 -4.90 -4.00
N GLY A 43 2.95 -5.66 -4.66
CA GLY A 43 2.60 -6.40 -5.87
C GLY A 43 2.39 -5.53 -7.11
N TYR A 44 2.30 -6.17 -8.27
CA TYR A 44 2.11 -5.54 -9.57
C TYR A 44 1.09 -6.31 -10.39
N THR A 45 -0.06 -5.70 -10.63
CA THR A 45 -1.13 -6.32 -11.42
C THR A 45 -0.85 -6.17 -12.91
N ILE A 46 -0.71 -7.29 -13.59
CA ILE A 46 -0.69 -7.36 -15.06
C ILE A 46 -2.05 -7.84 -15.56
N ARG A 47 -2.42 -7.37 -16.75
CA ARG A 47 -3.69 -7.68 -17.40
C ARG A 47 -3.42 -8.07 -18.83
N GLY A 48 -4.27 -8.93 -19.38
CA GLY A 48 -4.18 -9.33 -20.77
C GLY A 48 -5.45 -10.01 -21.25
N THR A 49 -5.38 -10.52 -22.47
CA THR A 49 -6.45 -11.30 -23.10
C THR A 49 -5.89 -12.63 -23.58
N ALA A 50 -6.69 -13.69 -23.49
CA ALA A 50 -6.40 -15.00 -24.06
C ALA A 50 -7.71 -15.68 -24.46
N GLU A 51 -7.66 -16.95 -24.86
CA GLU A 51 -8.86 -17.72 -25.20
C GLU A 51 -9.86 -17.71 -24.02
N PRO A 52 -11.15 -17.39 -24.23
CA PRO A 52 -12.14 -17.39 -23.16
C PRO A 52 -12.25 -18.73 -22.42
N ASN A 53 -12.50 -18.65 -21.12
CA ASN A 53 -12.62 -19.84 -20.24
C ASN A 53 -11.41 -20.78 -20.28
N SER A 54 -10.23 -20.25 -20.63
CA SER A 54 -8.94 -20.95 -20.57
C SER A 54 -8.11 -20.51 -19.36
N GLN A 55 -6.98 -21.17 -19.18
CA GLN A 55 -5.98 -20.83 -18.18
C GLN A 55 -4.71 -20.28 -18.86
N VAL A 56 -4.20 -19.17 -18.35
CA VAL A 56 -2.89 -18.62 -18.73
C VAL A 56 -1.87 -18.92 -17.64
N SER A 57 -0.62 -19.13 -18.05
CA SER A 57 0.51 -19.28 -17.14
C SER A 57 1.53 -18.18 -17.44
N VAL A 58 1.86 -17.39 -16.43
CA VAL A 58 2.86 -16.32 -16.50
C VAL A 58 4.02 -16.66 -15.60
N MET A 59 5.24 -16.47 -16.11
CA MET A 59 6.44 -16.63 -15.29
C MET A 59 6.53 -15.50 -14.28
N GLY A 60 6.44 -15.85 -12.99
CA GLY A 60 6.64 -14.90 -11.89
C GLY A 60 8.11 -14.49 -11.76
N PRO A 61 8.38 -13.39 -11.01
CA PRO A 61 9.73 -12.85 -10.83
C PRO A 61 10.70 -13.83 -10.13
N ASN A 62 10.17 -14.79 -9.35
CA ASN A 62 10.96 -15.83 -8.68
C ASN A 62 11.20 -17.07 -9.55
N GLY A 63 10.84 -17.04 -10.84
CA GLY A 63 10.95 -18.18 -11.75
C GLY A 63 9.90 -19.27 -11.52
N THR A 64 8.87 -19.01 -10.72
CA THR A 64 7.74 -19.92 -10.53
C THR A 64 6.57 -19.51 -11.42
N PRO A 65 5.96 -20.42 -12.18
CA PRO A 65 4.75 -20.13 -12.94
C PRO A 65 3.61 -19.74 -12.02
N ILE A 66 2.82 -18.75 -12.42
CA ILE A 66 1.61 -18.31 -11.74
C ILE A 66 0.47 -18.39 -12.75
N GLU A 67 -0.63 -19.00 -12.35
CA GLU A 67 -1.77 -19.27 -13.21
C GLU A 67 -2.89 -18.26 -12.98
N ALA A 68 -3.54 -17.84 -14.06
CA ALA A 68 -4.77 -17.06 -14.00
C ALA A 68 -5.81 -17.64 -14.97
N ASN A 69 -7.07 -17.66 -14.53
CA ASN A 69 -8.17 -18.05 -15.39
C ASN A 69 -8.65 -16.83 -16.17
N THR A 70 -9.04 -17.06 -17.41
CA THR A 70 -9.67 -16.05 -18.26
C THR A 70 -11.17 -16.04 -18.07
N GLY A 71 -11.77 -14.85 -18.12
CA GLY A 71 -13.20 -14.67 -18.12
C GLY A 71 -13.87 -15.16 -19.40
N GLU A 72 -15.20 -15.06 -19.44
CA GLU A 72 -16.01 -15.38 -20.63
C GLU A 72 -15.69 -14.46 -21.82
N ASP A 73 -15.15 -13.27 -21.56
CA ASP A 73 -14.68 -12.30 -22.56
C ASP A 73 -13.20 -12.48 -22.93
N GLY A 74 -12.52 -13.48 -22.37
CA GLY A 74 -11.09 -13.74 -22.56
C GLY A 74 -10.17 -12.82 -21.74
N SER A 75 -10.71 -11.88 -20.95
CA SER A 75 -9.92 -11.01 -20.08
C SER A 75 -9.34 -11.79 -18.90
N TRP A 76 -8.14 -11.44 -18.47
CA TRP A 76 -7.54 -11.98 -17.26
C TRP A 76 -6.68 -10.92 -16.56
N SER A 77 -6.54 -11.08 -15.25
CA SER A 77 -5.65 -10.28 -14.41
C SER A 77 -4.89 -11.16 -13.45
N LEU A 78 -3.62 -10.84 -13.23
CA LEU A 78 -2.75 -11.53 -12.28
C LEU A 78 -1.92 -10.51 -11.51
N THR A 79 -1.81 -10.65 -10.20
CA THR A 79 -0.90 -9.84 -9.38
C THR A 79 0.40 -10.56 -9.13
N LEU A 80 1.50 -9.98 -9.61
CA LEU A 80 2.85 -10.46 -9.39
C LEU A 80 3.38 -9.94 -8.07
N ASP A 81 3.92 -10.83 -7.23
CA ASP A 81 4.62 -10.41 -6.04
C ASP A 81 6.10 -10.09 -6.34
N ILE A 82 6.35 -8.86 -6.78
CA ILE A 82 7.71 -8.39 -7.14
C ILE A 82 8.55 -8.12 -5.89
N PHE A 83 7.91 -7.74 -4.79
CA PHE A 83 8.56 -7.08 -3.65
C PHE A 83 8.25 -7.74 -2.29
N LYS A 84 7.63 -8.93 -2.30
CA LYS A 84 6.89 -9.51 -1.17
C LYS A 84 5.61 -8.69 -0.89
N SER A 85 4.75 -9.20 -0.02
CA SER A 85 3.55 -8.48 0.45
C SER A 85 3.23 -8.86 1.90
N GLY A 86 2.53 -7.96 2.60
CA GLY A 86 1.99 -8.20 3.95
C GLY A 86 2.99 -8.00 5.09
N GLY A 87 4.25 -7.66 4.82
CA GLY A 87 5.26 -7.40 5.84
C GLY A 87 4.90 -6.20 6.72
N GLY A 88 4.35 -5.14 6.12
CA GLY A 88 3.88 -3.95 6.81
C GLY A 88 2.67 -4.22 7.70
N ALA A 89 1.73 -5.06 7.24
CA ALA A 89 0.56 -5.46 8.02
C ALA A 89 0.98 -6.29 9.26
N LEU A 90 1.91 -7.23 9.09
CA LEU A 90 2.48 -8.00 10.21
C LEU A 90 3.20 -7.09 11.21
N ALA A 91 4.05 -6.18 10.73
CA ALA A 91 4.76 -5.24 11.60
C ALA A 91 3.81 -4.30 12.36
N ALA A 92 2.73 -3.85 11.72
CA ALA A 92 1.70 -3.02 12.35
C ALA A 92 1.00 -3.79 13.49
N ALA A 93 0.59 -5.04 13.24
CA ALA A 93 -0.04 -5.90 14.22
C ALA A 93 0.88 -6.18 15.43
N GLU A 94 2.14 -6.50 15.19
CA GLU A 94 3.13 -6.75 16.25
C GLU A 94 3.38 -5.54 17.14
N LEU A 95 3.35 -4.33 16.56
CA LEU A 95 3.57 -3.07 17.27
C LEU A 95 2.28 -2.44 17.82
N GLN A 96 1.14 -3.11 17.63
CA GLN A 96 -0.18 -2.66 18.06
C GLN A 96 -0.52 -1.26 17.52
N VAL A 97 -0.24 -1.03 16.24
CA VAL A 97 -0.61 0.19 15.52
C VAL A 97 -1.54 -0.15 14.36
N PRO A 98 -2.44 0.75 13.93
CA PRO A 98 -3.34 0.48 12.83
C PRO A 98 -2.59 0.17 11.53
N PHE A 99 -3.14 -0.75 10.73
CA PHE A 99 -2.73 -0.94 9.35
C PHE A 99 -3.74 -0.21 8.46
N LEU A 100 -3.27 0.80 7.71
CA LEU A 100 -4.13 1.69 6.94
C LEU A 100 -4.40 1.13 5.54
N GLY A 101 -3.55 0.25 5.03
CA GLY A 101 -3.71 -0.37 3.73
C GLY A 101 -2.39 -0.56 3.00
N ALA A 102 -2.50 -1.12 1.78
CA ALA A 102 -1.36 -1.37 0.90
C ALA A 102 -1.58 -0.69 -0.47
N LEU A 103 -0.54 -0.03 -0.97
CA LEU A 103 -0.52 0.56 -2.31
C LEU A 103 0.21 -0.35 -3.28
N PRO A 104 -0.40 -0.74 -4.40
CA PRO A 104 0.27 -1.55 -5.41
C PRO A 104 1.41 -0.76 -6.07
N PHE A 105 2.36 -1.49 -6.63
CA PHE A 105 3.39 -0.89 -7.47
C PHE A 105 2.73 -0.31 -8.73
N ASP A 106 2.84 0.99 -8.95
CA ASP A 106 2.32 1.66 -10.15
C ASP A 106 3.38 2.60 -10.75
N PRO A 107 4.00 2.22 -11.87
CA PRO A 107 4.93 3.09 -12.61
C PRO A 107 4.31 4.42 -13.06
N GLY A 108 2.99 4.47 -13.23
CA GLY A 108 2.25 5.67 -13.60
C GLY A 108 2.30 6.77 -12.54
N VAL A 109 2.49 6.42 -11.26
CA VAL A 109 2.65 7.41 -10.18
C VAL A 109 3.91 8.25 -10.37
N VAL A 110 5.02 7.62 -10.76
CA VAL A 110 6.29 8.33 -11.00
C VAL A 110 6.17 9.26 -12.19
N ARG A 111 5.63 8.76 -13.32
CA ARG A 111 5.44 9.56 -14.53
C ARG A 111 4.49 10.73 -14.32
N GLY A 112 3.38 10.50 -13.61
CA GLY A 112 2.42 11.56 -13.29
C GLY A 112 3.02 12.67 -12.41
N GLY A 113 3.97 12.32 -11.54
CA GLY A 113 4.74 13.31 -10.76
C GLY A 113 5.62 14.20 -11.65
N ASP A 114 6.32 13.62 -12.61
CA ASP A 114 7.17 14.35 -13.56
C ASP A 114 6.37 15.22 -14.54
N ASP A 115 5.20 14.72 -14.98
CA ASP A 115 4.32 15.39 -15.95
C ASP A 115 3.33 16.38 -15.31
N GLY A 116 3.31 16.48 -13.97
CA GLY A 116 2.42 17.37 -13.21
C GLY A 116 0.95 16.92 -13.16
N VAL A 117 0.64 15.70 -13.58
CA VAL A 117 -0.71 15.11 -13.54
C VAL A 117 -0.72 13.92 -12.60
N HIS A 118 -1.30 14.10 -11.41
CA HIS A 118 -1.32 13.05 -10.40
C HIS A 118 -2.09 11.82 -10.88
N ARG A 119 -1.50 10.63 -10.70
CA ARG A 119 -2.04 9.35 -11.17
C ARG A 119 -3.48 9.08 -10.71
N ILE A 120 -3.77 9.41 -9.45
CA ILE A 120 -5.10 9.29 -8.84
C ILE A 120 -6.14 10.16 -9.56
N VAL A 121 -5.74 11.34 -10.04
CA VAL A 121 -6.63 12.25 -10.77
C VAL A 121 -6.79 11.79 -12.22
N ALA A 122 -5.71 11.28 -12.82
CA ALA A 122 -5.72 10.83 -14.21
C ALA A 122 -6.53 9.54 -14.42
N GLU A 123 -6.45 8.59 -13.48
CA GLU A 123 -7.16 7.32 -13.53
C GLU A 123 -7.80 7.00 -12.17
N PRO A 124 -8.96 7.60 -11.87
CA PRO A 124 -9.63 7.45 -10.57
C PRO A 124 -10.13 6.03 -10.30
N ASP A 125 -10.42 5.27 -11.36
CA ASP A 125 -10.86 3.87 -11.26
C ASP A 125 -9.68 2.87 -11.28
N GLY A 126 -8.44 3.37 -11.32
CA GLY A 126 -7.24 2.54 -11.31
C GLY A 126 -6.96 1.96 -9.92
N ASP A 127 -6.33 0.78 -9.88
CA ASP A 127 -6.05 0.03 -8.64
C ASP A 127 -5.37 0.88 -7.55
N THR A 128 -4.43 1.75 -7.96
CA THR A 128 -3.74 2.67 -7.04
C THR A 128 -4.64 3.76 -6.49
N ALA A 129 -5.53 4.31 -7.31
CA ALA A 129 -6.47 5.34 -6.88
C ALA A 129 -7.46 4.77 -5.86
N VAL A 130 -8.06 3.62 -6.18
CA VAL A 130 -8.97 2.89 -5.29
C VAL A 130 -8.30 2.53 -3.96
N ALA A 131 -7.06 2.01 -4.01
CA ALA A 131 -6.31 1.67 -2.80
C ALA A 131 -5.95 2.91 -1.97
N PHE A 132 -5.62 4.03 -2.62
CA PHE A 132 -5.32 5.28 -1.95
C PHE A 132 -6.54 5.88 -1.25
N ASP A 133 -7.69 5.90 -1.91
CA ASP A 133 -8.93 6.40 -1.32
C ASP A 133 -9.31 5.59 -0.07
N ALA A 134 -9.19 4.26 -0.12
CA ALA A 134 -9.40 3.41 1.05
C ALA A 134 -8.44 3.72 2.21
N ILE A 135 -7.17 4.04 1.93
CA ILE A 135 -6.19 4.45 2.94
C ILE A 135 -6.60 5.81 3.55
N VAL A 136 -7.04 6.76 2.72
CA VAL A 136 -7.51 8.07 3.17
C VAL A 136 -8.71 7.91 4.11
N ASP A 137 -9.68 7.08 3.76
CA ASP A 137 -10.85 6.79 4.61
C ASP A 137 -10.42 6.22 5.97
N ASN A 138 -9.46 5.29 5.99
CA ASN A 138 -8.92 4.71 7.22
C ASN A 138 -8.17 5.74 8.08
N VAL A 139 -7.42 6.67 7.45
CA VAL A 139 -6.76 7.78 8.16
C VAL A 139 -7.80 8.71 8.78
N LEU A 140 -8.84 9.09 8.01
CA LEU A 140 -9.91 9.95 8.49
C LEU A 140 -10.65 9.32 9.67
N SER A 141 -11.01 8.03 9.59
CA SER A 141 -11.60 7.30 10.72
C SER A 141 -10.70 7.34 11.95
N THR A 142 -9.40 7.14 11.78
CA THR A 142 -8.45 7.16 12.91
C THR A 142 -8.36 8.53 13.58
N LEU A 143 -8.49 9.61 12.79
CA LEU A 143 -8.51 10.98 13.29
C LEU A 143 -9.82 11.32 14.01
N GLU A 144 -10.95 10.84 13.49
CA GLU A 144 -12.29 11.02 14.10
C GLU A 144 -12.44 10.24 15.41
N ASP A 145 -11.87 9.03 15.47
CA ASP A 145 -11.84 8.18 16.68
C ASP A 145 -10.83 8.70 17.74
N GLY A 146 -9.95 9.63 17.35
CA GLY A 146 -8.76 10.03 18.10
C GLY A 146 -8.95 11.18 19.08
N THR A 147 -9.37 10.88 20.31
CA THR A 147 -9.14 11.69 21.53
C THR A 147 -7.68 11.58 22.03
N GLY A 148 -6.69 11.82 21.17
CA GLY A 148 -5.25 11.74 21.49
C GLY A 148 -4.66 13.08 21.98
N PRO A 149 -3.59 13.07 22.81
CA PRO A 149 -2.98 14.31 23.28
C PRO A 149 -2.32 15.07 22.12
N LEU A 150 -2.70 16.35 21.95
CA LEU A 150 -2.07 17.28 21.01
C LEU A 150 -0.60 17.49 21.39
N VAL A 151 0.32 16.97 20.59
CA VAL A 151 1.75 17.25 20.75
C VAL A 151 2.04 18.63 20.18
N ARG A 152 2.54 19.54 21.03
CA ARG A 152 3.06 20.85 20.61
C ARG A 152 4.56 20.76 20.40
N ILE A 153 5.00 20.93 19.16
CA ILE A 153 6.42 21.20 18.88
C ILE A 153 6.63 22.70 19.08
N THR A 154 7.37 23.07 20.13
CA THR A 154 7.86 24.43 20.41
C THR A 154 9.30 24.58 19.97
#